data_AF-A0A9D6L5R6-F1
#
_entry.id   AF-A0A9D6L5R6-F1
#
_cell.length_a   1.000
_cell.length_b   1.000
_cell.length_c   1.000
_cell.angle_alpha   90.00
_cell.angle_beta   90.00
_cell.angle_gamma   90.00
#
_symmetry.space_group_name_H-M   'P 1'
#
loop_
_entity.id
_entity.type
_entity.pdbx_description
1 polymer ?
#
loop_
_entity_poly.entity_id
_entity_poly.type
_entity_poly.pdbx_seq_one_letter_code
_entity_poly.pdbx_strand_id
1 'polypeptide(L)'
;MAAAGGHCDGGGMAGMATADLHDDCEACLDMANASERLDAAGAHRQTVRLKNGVMLVYTADSPAHVSAVQAAIASRNEHLAHYVAVGDKVRLCNGCKAIRGAIASGKLNREVVNIQGGVLTLLTSSDPAIVTKIHEMTDQKVAARLKS
;
A
#
# COMPACT_ATOMS: atom_id res chain seq x y z
N MET A 1 20.79 -33.57 -22.14
CA MET A 1 19.58 -33.09 -21.43
C MET A 1 19.79 -33.28 -19.94
N ALA A 2 19.99 -32.19 -19.20
CA ALA A 2 19.80 -32.12 -17.75
C ALA A 2 19.76 -30.63 -17.38
N ALA A 3 18.56 -30.12 -17.12
CA ALA A 3 18.37 -28.77 -16.59
C ALA A 3 18.64 -28.82 -15.08
N ALA A 4 19.70 -28.16 -14.63
CA ALA A 4 19.94 -27.93 -13.22
C ALA A 4 18.92 -26.89 -12.72
N GLY A 5 18.10 -27.29 -11.76
CA GLY A 5 17.11 -26.42 -11.13
C GLY A 5 17.79 -25.25 -10.44
N GLY A 6 17.44 -24.03 -10.87
CA GLY A 6 17.84 -22.80 -10.20
C GLY A 6 17.20 -22.74 -8.81
N HIS A 7 18.04 -22.84 -7.79
CA HIS A 7 17.70 -22.51 -6.42
C HIS A 7 17.34 -21.02 -6.36
N CYS A 8 16.11 -20.70 -5.99
CA CYS A 8 15.68 -19.33 -5.76
C CYS A 8 15.83 -19.04 -4.27
N ASP A 9 16.97 -18.49 -3.88
CA ASP A 9 17.16 -17.87 -2.57
C ASP A 9 16.35 -16.58 -2.54
N GLY A 10 15.06 -16.70 -2.23
CA GLY A 10 14.13 -15.58 -1.99
C GLY A 10 14.45 -14.81 -0.70
N GLY A 11 15.70 -14.44 -0.48
CA GLY A 11 16.17 -13.60 0.61
C GLY A 11 16.11 -12.12 0.23
N GLY A 12 14.91 -11.60 -0.01
CA GLY A 12 14.67 -10.17 -0.28
C GLY A 12 14.17 -9.39 0.93
N MET A 13 14.64 -9.73 2.14
CA MET A 13 14.29 -9.01 3.38
C MET A 13 15.36 -7.97 3.68
N ALA A 14 15.02 -6.68 3.50
CA ALA A 14 15.41 -5.60 4.42
C ALA A 14 15.01 -4.22 3.88
N GLY A 15 14.28 -3.49 4.72
CA GLY A 15 14.25 -2.05 4.74
C GLY A 15 13.08 -1.44 3.98
N MET A 16 12.09 -0.93 4.70
CA MET A 16 11.42 0.28 4.24
C MET A 16 12.48 1.36 4.10
N ALA A 17 12.56 1.98 2.92
CA ALA A 17 12.99 3.37 2.91
C ALA A 17 11.78 4.13 3.43
N THR A 18 11.99 4.77 4.57
CA THR A 18 11.21 5.86 5.14
C THR A 18 10.94 6.90 4.07
N ALA A 19 9.88 6.67 3.32
CA ALA A 19 9.38 7.60 2.33
C ALA A 19 8.52 8.61 3.12
N ASP A 20 9.21 9.57 3.72
CA ASP A 20 8.66 10.70 4.49
C ASP A 20 7.48 10.33 5.40
N LEU A 21 7.67 9.35 6.28
CA LEU A 21 6.77 9.18 7.41
C LEU A 21 6.95 10.40 8.31
N HIS A 22 5.88 11.17 8.46
CA HIS A 22 5.88 12.34 9.32
C HIS A 22 5.28 11.93 10.67
N ASP A 23 6.05 12.07 11.76
CA ASP A 23 5.65 11.65 13.10
C ASP A 23 4.42 12.43 13.63
N ASP A 24 4.13 13.59 13.04
CA ASP A 24 2.97 14.43 13.36
C ASP A 24 1.75 14.17 12.44
N CYS A 25 1.88 13.25 11.49
CA CYS A 25 0.81 12.88 10.57
C CYS A 25 0.15 11.56 10.97
N GLU A 26 -1.11 11.63 11.39
CA GLU A 26 -1.89 10.48 11.86
C GLU A 26 -1.99 9.38 10.78
N ALA A 27 -2.18 9.77 9.52
CA ALA A 27 -2.22 8.81 8.41
C ALA A 27 -0.86 8.15 8.11
N CYS A 28 0.27 8.84 8.36
CA CYS A 28 1.60 8.24 8.22
C CYS A 28 1.84 7.21 9.33
N LEU A 29 1.49 7.55 10.58
CA LEU A 29 1.58 6.62 11.71
C LEU A 29 0.72 5.38 11.50
N ASP A 30 -0.51 5.55 11.03
CA ASP A 30 -1.38 4.42 10.68
C ASP A 30 -0.83 3.55 9.57
N MET A 31 -0.18 4.14 8.56
CA MET A 31 0.49 3.39 7.52
C MET A 31 1.67 2.59 8.05
N ALA A 32 2.46 3.16 8.97
CA ALA A 32 3.55 2.45 9.64
C ALA A 32 3.01 1.27 10.46
N ASN A 33 2.01 1.51 11.32
CA ASN A 33 1.35 0.48 12.14
C ASN A 33 0.70 -0.63 11.29
N ALA A 34 0.13 -0.29 10.14
CA ALA A 34 -0.39 -1.28 9.21
C ALA A 34 0.73 -2.08 8.55
N SER A 35 1.85 -1.44 8.18
CA SER A 35 3.02 -2.14 7.63
C SER A 35 3.61 -3.12 8.63
N GLU A 36 3.78 -2.72 9.90
CA GLU A 36 4.29 -3.61 10.96
C GLU A 36 3.37 -4.82 11.17
N ARG A 37 2.05 -4.62 11.17
CA ARG A 37 1.08 -5.73 11.28
C ARG A 37 1.15 -6.68 10.10
N LEU A 38 1.36 -6.17 8.89
CA LEU A 38 1.51 -6.97 7.68
C LEU A 38 2.83 -7.76 7.71
N ASP A 39 3.93 -7.12 8.10
CA ASP A 39 5.24 -7.75 8.22
C ASP A 39 5.20 -8.86 9.31
N ALA A 40 4.57 -8.59 10.45
CA ALA A 40 4.37 -9.57 11.52
C ALA A 40 3.49 -10.76 11.09
N ALA A 41 2.59 -10.56 10.13
CA ALA A 41 1.76 -11.60 9.53
C ALA A 41 2.46 -12.34 8.37
N GLY A 42 3.74 -12.05 8.10
CA GLY A 42 4.48 -12.65 6.98
C GLY A 42 3.95 -12.23 5.61
N ALA A 43 3.34 -11.05 5.50
CA ALA A 43 2.75 -10.60 4.25
C ALA A 43 3.83 -10.16 3.25
N HIS A 44 3.73 -10.65 2.02
CA HIS A 44 4.44 -10.07 0.88
C HIS A 44 3.60 -8.97 0.23
N ARG A 45 4.26 -7.87 -0.14
CA ARG A 45 3.62 -6.72 -0.81
C ARG A 45 4.15 -6.55 -2.22
N GLN A 46 3.24 -6.46 -3.18
CA GLN A 46 3.55 -6.10 -4.57
C GLN A 46 2.80 -4.83 -4.97
N THR A 47 3.53 -3.86 -5.51
CA THR A 47 2.95 -2.66 -6.13
C THR A 47 2.97 -2.82 -7.64
N VAL A 48 1.80 -2.72 -8.27
CA VAL A 48 1.63 -2.72 -9.71
C VAL A 48 1.17 -1.34 -10.15
N ARG A 49 2.03 -0.64 -10.89
CA ARG A 49 1.69 0.65 -11.48
C ARG A 49 0.71 0.47 -12.64
N LEU A 50 -0.37 1.22 -12.62
CA LEU A 50 -1.39 1.25 -13.68
C LEU A 50 -1.34 2.60 -14.40
N LYS A 51 -1.92 2.68 -15.61
CA LYS A 51 -1.99 3.93 -16.38
C LYS A 51 -2.70 5.06 -15.59
N ASN A 52 -3.75 4.72 -14.85
CA ASN A 52 -4.61 5.65 -14.14
C ASN A 52 -4.57 5.47 -12.60
N GLY A 53 -3.51 4.85 -12.07
CA GLY A 53 -3.43 4.57 -10.64
C GLY A 53 -2.45 3.47 -10.28
N VAL A 54 -2.74 2.74 -9.21
CA VAL A 54 -1.91 1.65 -8.70
C VAL A 54 -2.77 0.54 -8.12
N MET A 55 -2.24 -0.67 -8.18
CA MET A 55 -2.78 -1.83 -7.50
C MET A 55 -1.75 -2.33 -6.49
N LEU A 56 -2.16 -2.49 -5.24
CA LEU A 56 -1.34 -3.02 -4.16
C LEU A 56 -1.87 -4.41 -3.83
N VAL A 57 -1.03 -5.43 -3.97
CA VAL A 57 -1.37 -6.80 -3.63
C VAL A 57 -0.61 -7.18 -2.37
N TYR A 58 -1.35 -7.65 -1.37
CA TYR A 58 -0.80 -8.17 -0.12
C TYR A 58 -1.14 -9.66 -0.04
N THR A 59 -0.14 -10.51 -0.01
CA THR A 59 -0.30 -11.97 0.06
C THR A 59 0.31 -12.50 1.34
N ALA A 60 -0.41 -13.33 2.07
CA ALA A 60 0.13 -14.04 3.21
C ALA A 60 1.15 -15.11 2.77
N ASP A 61 2.16 -15.36 3.59
CA ASP A 61 3.12 -16.47 3.42
C ASP A 61 2.49 -17.86 3.68
N SER A 62 1.37 -17.89 4.42
CA SER A 62 0.64 -19.11 4.75
C SER A 62 -0.87 -18.87 4.81
N PRO A 63 -1.70 -19.90 4.58
CA PRO A 63 -3.16 -19.80 4.71
C PRO A 63 -3.63 -19.34 6.10
N ALA A 64 -2.87 -19.68 7.14
CA ALA A 64 -3.21 -19.32 8.53
C ALA A 64 -3.14 -17.80 8.78
N HIS A 65 -2.36 -17.05 7.99
CA HIS A 65 -2.17 -15.61 8.16
C HIS A 65 -3.05 -14.75 7.24
N VAL A 66 -3.81 -15.36 6.33
CA VAL A 66 -4.66 -14.63 5.38
C VAL A 66 -5.65 -13.69 6.09
N SER A 67 -6.29 -14.16 7.17
CA SER A 67 -7.22 -13.34 7.94
C SER A 67 -6.54 -12.14 8.61
N ALA A 68 -5.31 -12.31 9.09
CA ALA A 68 -4.53 -11.24 9.71
C ALA A 68 -4.17 -10.16 8.68
N VAL A 69 -3.74 -10.56 7.47
CA VAL A 69 -3.47 -9.65 6.36
C VAL A 69 -4.73 -8.87 5.96
N GLN A 70 -5.86 -9.56 5.81
CA GLN A 70 -7.14 -8.93 5.47
C GLN A 70 -7.60 -7.95 6.57
N ALA A 71 -7.48 -8.33 7.84
CA ALA A 71 -7.84 -7.47 8.98
C ALA A 71 -6.96 -6.21 9.06
N ALA A 72 -5.66 -6.32 8.81
CA ALA A 72 -4.75 -5.17 8.79
C ALA A 72 -5.14 -4.13 7.72
N ILE A 73 -5.50 -4.59 6.52
CA ILE A 73 -5.95 -3.71 5.44
C ILE A 73 -7.37 -3.17 5.65
N ALA A 74 -8.28 -3.96 6.23
CA ALA A 74 -9.61 -3.51 6.61
C ALA A 74 -9.55 -2.37 7.63
N SER A 75 -8.77 -2.54 8.71
CA SER A 75 -8.52 -1.50 9.72
C SER A 75 -7.95 -0.23 9.09
N ARG A 76 -6.99 -0.35 8.16
CA ARG A 76 -6.46 0.82 7.44
C ARG A 76 -7.52 1.51 6.58
N ASN A 77 -8.42 0.76 5.95
CA ASN A 77 -9.52 1.32 5.17
C ASN A 77 -10.52 2.09 6.06
N GLU A 78 -10.83 1.56 7.24
CA GLU A 78 -11.70 2.22 8.23
C GLU A 78 -11.09 3.53 8.72
N HIS A 79 -9.79 3.55 9.04
CA HIS A 79 -9.11 4.78 9.44
C HIS A 79 -9.09 5.83 8.33
N LEU A 80 -8.91 5.40 7.07
CA LEU A 80 -8.97 6.31 5.93
C LEU A 80 -10.38 6.92 5.77
N ALA A 81 -11.43 6.12 5.94
CA ALA A 81 -12.82 6.61 5.95
C ALA A 81 -13.05 7.60 7.10
N HIS A 82 -12.49 7.33 8.28
CA HIS A 82 -12.50 8.24 9.42
C HIS A 82 -11.82 9.58 9.08
N TYR A 83 -10.65 9.56 8.43
CA TYR A 83 -9.95 10.79 8.03
C TYR A 83 -10.74 11.64 7.04
N VAL A 84 -11.47 10.99 6.13
CA VAL A 84 -12.38 11.70 5.21
C VAL A 84 -13.54 12.32 5.98
N ALA A 85 -14.14 11.58 6.92
CA ALA A 85 -15.30 12.05 7.70
C ALA A 85 -14.95 13.20 8.67
N VAL A 86 -13.80 13.13 9.33
CA VAL A 86 -13.37 14.14 10.33
C VAL A 86 -12.86 15.42 9.66
N GLY A 87 -12.37 15.32 8.42
CA GLY A 87 -11.96 16.50 7.67
C GLY A 87 -10.70 17.14 8.26
N ASP A 88 -10.73 18.46 8.43
CA ASP A 88 -9.52 19.25 8.76
C ASP A 88 -9.11 19.18 10.24
N LYS A 89 -9.86 18.44 11.06
CA LYS A 89 -9.51 18.22 12.48
C LYS A 89 -8.44 17.14 12.69
N VAL A 90 -8.12 16.37 11.65
CA VAL A 90 -7.04 15.36 11.67
C VAL A 90 -5.71 16.02 11.30
N ARG A 91 -4.66 15.73 12.05
CA ARG A 91 -3.31 16.19 11.73
C ARG A 91 -2.72 15.33 10.62
N LEU A 92 -2.62 15.91 9.43
CA LEU A 92 -2.14 15.24 8.23
C LEU A 92 -1.03 16.07 7.57
N CYS A 93 0.02 15.41 7.08
CA CYS A 93 1.02 16.03 6.20
C CYS A 93 0.38 16.43 4.86
N ASN A 94 1.06 17.28 4.08
CA ASN A 94 0.53 17.79 2.81
C ASN A 94 0.17 16.67 1.82
N GLY A 95 0.96 15.59 1.78
CA GLY A 95 0.65 14.42 0.95
C GLY A 95 -0.65 13.73 1.37
N CYS A 96 -0.80 13.42 2.66
CA CYS A 96 -2.00 12.78 3.19
C CYS A 96 -3.24 13.68 3.08
N LYS A 97 -3.11 15.01 3.24
CA LYS A 97 -4.19 15.98 2.99
C LYS A 97 -4.67 15.94 1.54
N ALA A 98 -3.74 15.89 0.58
CA ALA A 98 -4.07 15.82 -0.83
C ALA A 98 -4.84 14.54 -1.18
N ILE A 99 -4.38 13.38 -0.69
CA ILE A 99 -5.07 12.09 -0.90
C ILE A 99 -6.45 12.10 -0.24
N ARG A 100 -6.56 12.53 1.02
CA ARG A 100 -7.85 12.67 1.71
C ARG A 100 -8.82 13.56 0.91
N GLY A 101 -8.35 14.71 0.42
CA GLY A 101 -9.15 15.61 -0.41
C GLY A 101 -9.60 14.97 -1.73
N ALA A 102 -8.72 14.18 -2.37
CA ALA A 102 -9.05 13.45 -3.59
C ALA A 102 -10.14 12.39 -3.35
N ILE A 103 -10.11 11.69 -2.21
CA ILE A 103 -11.16 10.73 -1.83
C ILE A 103 -12.47 11.47 -1.55
N ALA A 104 -12.42 12.52 -0.71
CA ALA A 104 -13.60 13.30 -0.32
C ALA A 104 -14.31 13.95 -1.52
N SER A 105 -13.56 14.35 -2.54
CA SER A 105 -14.09 14.93 -3.78
C SER A 105 -14.51 13.90 -4.84
N GLY A 106 -14.36 12.60 -4.57
CA GLY A 106 -14.66 11.53 -5.52
C GLY A 106 -13.69 11.42 -6.70
N LYS A 107 -12.57 12.16 -6.67
CA LYS A 107 -11.52 12.13 -7.70
C LYS A 107 -10.63 10.90 -7.60
N LEU A 108 -10.56 10.29 -6.41
CA LEU A 108 -9.82 9.06 -6.15
C LEU A 108 -10.80 7.96 -5.75
N ASN A 109 -10.89 6.92 -6.57
CA ASN A 109 -11.56 5.68 -6.23
C ASN A 109 -10.58 4.74 -5.52
N ARG A 110 -11.04 4.12 -4.43
CA ARG A 110 -10.30 3.14 -3.66
C ARG A 110 -11.17 1.91 -3.42
N GLU A 111 -10.72 0.76 -3.91
CA GLU A 111 -11.40 -0.52 -3.72
C GLU A 111 -10.51 -1.48 -2.94
N VAL A 112 -11.10 -2.24 -2.01
CA VAL A 112 -10.44 -3.33 -1.27
C VAL A 112 -11.17 -4.62 -1.59
N VAL A 113 -10.43 -5.59 -2.09
CA VAL A 113 -10.96 -6.89 -2.48
C VAL A 113 -10.19 -7.98 -1.76
N ASN A 114 -10.87 -8.75 -0.92
CA ASN A 114 -10.30 -9.95 -0.33
C ASN A 114 -10.10 -11.00 -1.42
N ILE A 115 -8.93 -11.61 -1.45
CA ILE A 115 -8.59 -12.72 -2.34
C ILE A 115 -8.20 -13.94 -1.49
N GLN A 116 -8.20 -15.13 -2.09
CA GLN A 116 -7.93 -16.37 -1.36
C GLN A 116 -6.60 -16.35 -0.57
N GLY A 117 -5.57 -15.70 -1.12
CA GLY A 117 -4.23 -15.60 -0.50
C GLY A 117 -3.96 -14.31 0.27
N GLY A 118 -4.94 -13.40 0.44
CA GLY A 118 -4.71 -12.10 1.07
C GLY A 118 -5.70 -11.04 0.64
N VAL A 119 -5.21 -9.88 0.20
CA VAL A 119 -6.07 -8.74 -0.17
C VAL A 119 -5.42 -7.86 -1.25
N LEU A 120 -6.27 -7.32 -2.11
CA LEU A 120 -5.94 -6.39 -3.17
C LEU A 120 -6.53 -5.02 -2.84
N THR A 121 -5.73 -3.97 -2.97
CA THR A 121 -6.20 -2.58 -2.92
C THR A 121 -5.97 -1.93 -4.28
N LEU A 122 -7.02 -1.43 -4.90
CA LEU A 122 -6.97 -0.68 -6.14
C LEU A 122 -7.19 0.80 -5.85
N LEU A 123 -6.27 1.66 -6.30
CA LEU A 123 -6.37 3.11 -6.22
C LEU A 123 -6.36 3.66 -7.64
N THR A 124 -7.46 4.29 -8.08
CA THR A 124 -7.59 4.82 -9.44
C THR A 124 -8.18 6.22 -9.47
N SER A 125 -7.76 7.01 -10.44
CA SER A 125 -8.23 8.38 -10.62
C SER A 125 -8.32 8.72 -12.11
N SER A 126 -9.31 9.52 -12.49
CA SER A 126 -9.35 10.16 -13.81
C SER A 126 -8.62 11.51 -13.83
N ASP A 127 -8.28 12.08 -12.66
CA ASP A 127 -7.51 13.31 -12.51
C ASP A 127 -6.00 12.99 -12.61
N PRO A 128 -5.29 13.49 -13.66
CA PRO A 128 -3.87 13.20 -13.86
C PRO A 128 -2.97 13.68 -12.72
N ALA A 129 -3.33 14.77 -12.03
CA ALA A 129 -2.53 15.27 -10.91
C ALA A 129 -2.58 14.29 -9.73
N ILE A 130 -3.74 13.69 -9.48
CA ILE A 130 -3.92 12.66 -8.46
C ILE A 130 -3.20 11.37 -8.85
N VAL A 131 -3.23 10.97 -10.14
CA VAL A 131 -2.49 9.80 -10.62
C VAL A 131 -0.99 9.97 -10.39
N THR A 132 -0.42 11.12 -10.79
CA THR A 132 0.99 11.45 -10.54
C THR A 132 1.30 11.39 -9.06
N LYS A 133 0.44 11.96 -8.21
CA LYS A 133 0.65 11.97 -6.77
C LYS A 133 0.68 10.56 -6.16
N ILE A 134 -0.25 9.70 -6.59
CA ILE A 134 -0.28 8.31 -6.13
C ILE A 134 0.97 7.58 -6.59
N HIS A 135 1.39 7.76 -7.85
CA HIS A 135 2.64 7.17 -8.35
C HIS A 135 3.84 7.64 -7.52
N GLU A 136 3.99 8.93 -7.25
CA GLU A 136 5.05 9.46 -6.38
C GLU A 136 5.05 8.80 -5.00
N MET A 137 3.87 8.66 -4.38
CA MET A 137 3.73 8.09 -3.04
C MET A 137 3.95 6.57 -2.98
N THR A 138 3.83 5.86 -4.11
CA THR A 138 4.01 4.40 -4.17
C THR A 138 5.30 3.95 -4.85
N ASP A 139 5.89 4.77 -5.71
CA ASP A 139 7.11 4.44 -6.47
C ASP A 139 8.40 4.62 -5.65
N GLN A 140 8.31 5.06 -4.39
CA GLN A 140 9.49 5.22 -3.53
C GLN A 140 10.24 3.90 -3.21
N LYS A 141 9.82 2.74 -3.75
CA LYS A 141 10.68 1.59 -4.09
C LYS A 141 10.15 0.79 -5.29
N VAL A 142 10.17 1.35 -6.50
CA VAL A 142 10.45 0.50 -7.67
C VAL A 142 11.95 0.26 -7.63
N ALA A 143 12.38 -0.85 -7.03
CA ALA A 143 13.75 -1.33 -7.21
C ALA A 143 14.04 -1.25 -8.71
N ALA A 144 14.99 -0.40 -9.09
CA ALA A 144 15.50 -0.35 -10.43
C ALA A 144 15.77 -1.79 -10.85
N ARG A 145 15.05 -2.25 -11.88
CA ARG A 145 15.31 -3.51 -12.54
C ARG A 145 16.73 -3.40 -13.05
N LEU A 146 17.70 -3.93 -12.30
CA LEU A 146 19.06 -4.14 -12.79
C LEU A 146 18.89 -4.98 -14.04
N LYS A 147 19.16 -4.38 -15.19
CA LYS A 147 19.29 -5.10 -16.45
C LYS A 147 20.41 -6.12 -16.21
N SER A 148 20.06 -7.40 -16.24
CA SER A 148 21.01 -8.47 -16.55
C SER A 148 21.57 -8.26 -17.94
#